data_AF-U9UPV9-F1
#
_entry.id   AF-U9UPV9-F1
#
_cell.length_a   1.000
_cell.length_b   1.000
_cell.length_c   1.000
_cell.angle_alpha   90.00
_cell.angle_beta   90.00
_cell.angle_gamma   90.00
#
_symmetry.space_group_name_H-M   'P 1'
#
loop_
_entity.id
_entity.type
_entity.pdbx_description
1 polymer ?
#
loop_
_entity_poly.entity_id
_entity_poly.type
_entity_poly.pdbx_seq_one_letter_code
_entity_poly.pdbx_strand_id
1 'polypeptide(L)'
;MKSTTAIIVGLIQYEPPVIDDTTQEEITAGKHVVKLEDISLVSTNRNNTNGQSLNLPWMNAQSTALEENPIPNMSTSPVNNEGSS
;
A
#
# COMPACT_ATOMS: atom_id res chain seq x y z
N MET A 1 6.86 -25.78 -7.01
CA MET A 1 5.43 -25.90 -6.59
C MET A 1 4.72 -24.61 -6.99
N LYS A 2 3.48 -24.69 -7.51
CA LYS A 2 2.68 -23.51 -7.82
C LYS A 2 1.89 -23.10 -6.57
N SER A 3 1.92 -21.83 -6.20
CA SER A 3 1.14 -21.26 -5.10
C SER A 3 0.34 -20.08 -5.63
N THR A 4 -0.90 -19.94 -5.16
CA THR A 4 -1.77 -18.82 -5.51
C THR A 4 -2.02 -18.02 -4.23
N THR A 5 -1.68 -16.74 -4.25
CA THR A 5 -1.97 -15.80 -3.17
C THR A 5 -3.14 -14.93 -3.59
N ALA A 6 -4.17 -14.84 -2.74
CA ALA A 6 -5.25 -13.87 -2.89
C ALA A 6 -4.95 -12.64 -2.03
N ILE A 7 -5.14 -11.46 -2.62
CA ILE A 7 -5.03 -10.19 -1.92
C ILE A 7 -6.37 -9.50 -2.01
N ILE A 8 -6.87 -9.10 -0.86
CA ILE A 8 -8.18 -8.50 -0.69
C ILE A 8 -7.93 -7.08 -0.17
N VAL A 9 -8.39 -6.09 -0.93
CA VAL A 9 -8.31 -4.68 -0.58
C VAL A 9 -9.70 -4.21 -0.19
N GLY A 10 -9.79 -3.52 0.93
CA GLY A 10 -11.06 -3.03 1.42
C GLY A 10 -10.92 -2.30 2.74
N LEU A 11 -12.02 -1.67 3.14
CA LEU A 11 -12.13 -0.94 4.39
C LEU A 11 -12.83 -1.80 5.44
N ILE A 12 -12.25 -1.84 6.64
CA ILE A 12 -12.89 -2.43 7.80
C ILE A 12 -13.52 -1.29 8.60
N GLN A 13 -14.84 -1.31 8.72
CA GLN A 13 -15.61 -0.32 9.46
C GLN A 13 -16.36 -1.00 10.59
N TYR A 14 -16.39 -0.39 11.76
CA TYR A 14 -17.28 -0.80 12.84
C TYR A 14 -18.63 -0.10 12.71
N GLU A 15 -19.70 -0.87 12.77
CA GLU A 15 -21.08 -0.38 12.90
C GLU A 15 -21.51 -0.60 14.36
N PRO A 16 -21.85 0.47 15.12
CA PRO A 16 -22.27 0.35 16.51
C PRO A 16 -23.63 -0.37 16.62
N PRO A 17 -23.95 -0.92 17.80
CA PRO A 17 -25.25 -1.53 18.05
C PRO A 17 -26.39 -0.50 17.87
N VAL A 18 -27.55 -0.99 17.46
CA VAL A 18 -28.78 -0.20 17.38
C VAL A 18 -29.57 -0.41 18.66
N ILE A 19 -29.83 0.67 19.38
CA ILE A 19 -30.60 0.68 20.63
C ILE A 19 -31.97 1.28 20.34
N ASP A 20 -33.04 0.68 20.88
CA ASP A 20 -34.37 1.27 20.89
C ASP A 20 -34.40 2.42 21.91
N ASP A 21 -34.64 3.65 21.44
CA ASP A 21 -34.67 4.83 22.31
C ASP A 21 -35.79 4.77 23.36
N THR A 22 -36.86 4.01 23.10
CA THR A 22 -38.04 3.91 23.96
C THR A 22 -37.85 2.88 25.07
N THR A 23 -37.30 1.71 24.75
CA THR A 23 -37.13 0.60 25.70
C THR A 23 -35.71 0.52 26.26
N GLN A 24 -34.75 1.23 25.67
CA GLN A 24 -33.31 1.14 25.94
C GLN A 24 -32.74 -0.27 25.68
N GLU A 25 -33.48 -1.12 24.96
CA GLU A 25 -33.03 -2.46 24.61
C GLU A 25 -32.25 -2.47 23.29
N GLU A 26 -31.27 -3.35 23.21
CA GLU A 26 -30.49 -3.54 21.99
C GLU A 26 -31.31 -4.31 20.94
N ILE A 27 -31.59 -3.67 19.81
CA ILE A 27 -32.29 -4.28 18.67
C ILE A 27 -31.31 -5.10 17.82
N THR A 28 -30.08 -4.62 17.69
CA THR A 28 -29.06 -5.26 16.86
C THR A 28 -27.67 -5.02 17.44
N ALA A 29 -26.90 -6.10 17.53
CA ALA A 29 -25.52 -6.04 17.99
C ALA A 29 -24.61 -5.30 17.01
N GLY A 30 -23.64 -4.58 17.58
CA GLY A 30 -22.58 -3.94 16.81
C GLY A 30 -21.74 -4.99 16.08
N LYS A 31 -21.25 -4.64 14.90
CA LYS A 31 -20.52 -5.56 14.02
C LYS A 31 -19.41 -4.86 13.27
N HIS A 32 -18.37 -5.62 12.92
CA HIS A 32 -17.39 -5.18 11.93
C HIS A 32 -17.89 -5.55 10.53
N VAL A 33 -17.91 -4.57 9.64
CA VAL A 33 -18.24 -4.73 8.23
C VAL A 33 -16.98 -4.51 7.41
N VAL A 34 -16.68 -5.48 6.56
CA VAL A 34 -15.59 -5.36 5.58
C VAL A 34 -16.20 -4.98 4.24
N LYS A 35 -15.88 -3.77 3.77
CA LYS A 35 -16.26 -3.29 2.43
C LYS A 35 -15.11 -3.59 1.49
N LEU A 36 -15.31 -4.56 0.60
CA LEU A 36 -14.31 -4.97 -0.37
C LEU A 36 -14.31 -4.03 -1.57
N GLU A 37 -13.14 -3.51 -1.90
CA GLU A 37 -12.92 -2.67 -3.08
C GLU A 37 -12.40 -3.50 -4.24
N ASP A 38 -11.42 -4.38 -3.98
CA ASP A 38 -10.82 -5.22 -5.02
C ASP A 38 -10.29 -6.56 -4.47
N ILE A 39 -10.19 -7.54 -5.37
CA ILE A 39 -9.60 -8.85 -5.12
C ILE A 39 -8.65 -9.18 -6.26
N SER A 40 -7.36 -9.33 -5.92
CA SER A 40 -6.31 -9.72 -6.85
C SER A 40 -5.81 -11.14 -6.55
N LEU A 41 -5.64 -11.95 -7.59
CA LEU A 41 -5.04 -13.28 -7.48
C LEU A 41 -3.66 -13.28 -8.12
N VAL A 42 -2.63 -13.61 -7.33
CA VAL A 42 -1.25 -13.70 -7.81
C VAL A 42 -0.77 -15.14 -7.73
N SER A 43 -0.57 -15.75 -8.89
CA SER A 43 0.02 -17.08 -8.99
C SER A 43 1.55 -16.95 -9.04
N THR A 44 2.24 -17.61 -8.11
CA THR A 44 3.70 -17.67 -8.07
C THR A 44 4.16 -19.10 -8.29
N ASN A 45 5.15 -19.26 -9.16
CA ASN A 45 5.87 -20.52 -9.29
C ASN A 45 7.14 -20.41 -8.45
N ARG A 46 7.12 -20.95 -7.23
CA ARG A 46 8.33 -21.04 -6.41
C ARG A 46 9.25 -22.08 -7.03
N ASN A 47 10.23 -21.63 -7.81
CA ASN A 47 11.47 -22.35 -7.98
C ASN A 47 12.24 -22.24 -6.66
N ASN A 48 12.85 -23.33 -6.20
CA ASN A 48 13.51 -23.45 -4.89
C ASN A 48 14.77 -22.55 -4.71
N THR A 49 14.93 -21.51 -5.50
CA THR A 49 16.04 -20.56 -5.42
C THR A 49 15.58 -19.29 -4.70
N ASN A 50 15.90 -19.23 -3.40
CA ASN A 50 15.99 -18.04 -2.53
C ASN A 50 15.03 -16.87 -2.82
N GLY A 51 13.94 -16.81 -2.04
CA GLY A 51 13.42 -15.54 -1.52
C GLY A 51 12.71 -14.57 -2.48
N GLN A 52 12.06 -15.03 -3.55
CA GLN A 52 11.22 -14.13 -4.35
C GLN A 52 10.03 -13.62 -3.51
N SER A 53 10.04 -12.32 -3.21
CA SER A 53 8.95 -11.60 -2.55
C SER A 53 7.83 -11.30 -3.54
N LEU A 54 6.62 -11.15 -3.02
CA LEU A 54 5.43 -10.86 -3.80
C LEU A 54 5.48 -9.41 -4.31
N ASN A 55 5.73 -9.20 -5.60
CA ASN A 55 5.80 -7.87 -6.20
C ASN A 55 4.42 -7.48 -6.76
N LEU A 56 3.72 -6.55 -6.10
CA LEU A 56 2.45 -5.99 -6.55
C LEU A 56 2.67 -4.54 -6.98
N PRO A 57 2.40 -4.20 -8.26
CA PRO A 57 2.67 -2.85 -8.79
C PRO A 57 2.01 -1.73 -8.00
N TRP A 58 0.77 -1.93 -7.56
CA TRP A 58 0.00 -0.95 -6.79
C TRP A 58 0.43 -0.83 -5.32
N MET A 59 1.07 -1.87 -4.77
CA MET A 59 1.60 -1.84 -3.41
C MET A 59 2.93 -1.06 -3.36
N ASN A 60 3.70 -1.08 -4.45
CA ASN A 60 4.93 -0.27 -4.57
C ASN A 60 4.63 1.22 -4.81
N ALA A 61 3.50 1.55 -5.45
CA ALA A 61 3.10 2.93 -5.74
C ALA A 61 2.81 3.78 -4.49
N GLN A 62 2.39 3.15 -3.39
CA GLN A 62 2.16 3.85 -2.12
C GLN A 62 3.46 4.26 -1.42
N SER A 63 4.57 3.57 -1.70
CA SER A 63 5.88 3.89 -1.11
C SER A 63 6.56 5.09 -1.77
N THR A 64 6.30 5.33 -3.06
CA THR A 64 6.95 6.40 -3.84
C THR A 64 6.25 7.76 -3.74
N ALA A 65 5.03 7.82 -3.21
CA ALA A 65 4.26 9.07 -3.13
C ALA A 65 4.79 10.09 -2.07
N LEU A 66 5.79 9.73 -1.28
CA LEU A 66 6.42 10.62 -0.29
C LEU A 66 7.81 11.14 -0.71
N GLU A 67 8.30 10.81 -1.91
CA GLU A 67 9.68 11.13 -2.32
C GLU A 67 9.79 11.95 -3.62
N GLU A 68 8.79 12.79 -3.93
CA GLU A 68 8.95 13.80 -4.99
C GLU A 68 9.13 15.20 -4.40
N ASN A 69 10.36 15.48 -4.00
CA ASN A 69 10.90 16.82 -4.15
C ASN A 69 12.37 16.73 -4.58
N PRO A 70 12.66 16.49 -5.87
CA PRO A 70 14.03 16.50 -6.35
C PRO A 70 14.55 17.94 -6.28
N ILE A 71 15.41 18.21 -5.31
CA ILE A 71 16.23 19.43 -5.29
C ILE A 71 17.04 19.44 -6.60
N PRO A 72 16.92 20.45 -7.48
CA PRO A 72 17.72 20.50 -8.68
C PRO A 72 19.21 20.62 -8.29
N ASN A 73 19.99 19.61 -8.65
CA ASN A 73 21.43 19.58 -8.52
C ASN A 73 22.03 20.69 -9.41
N MET A 74 22.35 21.85 -8.83
CA MET A 74 23.16 22.86 -9.50
C MET A 74 24.60 22.32 -9.60
N SER A 75 24.88 21.63 -10.70
CA SER A 75 26.23 21.27 -11.09
C SER A 75 27.00 22.55 -11.43
N THR A 76 27.73 23.11 -10.47
CA THR A 76 28.76 24.11 -10.76
C THR A 76 29.98 23.36 -11.31
N SER A 77 30.21 23.47 -12.62
CA SER A 77 31.46 23.03 -13.24
C SER A 77 32.65 23.83 -12.67
N PRO A 78 33.85 23.23 -12.54
CA PRO A 78 35.02 23.95 -12.05
C PRO A 78 35.50 24.93 -13.13
N VAL A 79 35.79 26.17 -12.74
CA VAL A 79 36.50 27.13 -13.60
C VAL A 79 37.98 26.79 -13.57
N ASN A 80 38.49 26.27 -14.68
CA ASN A 80 39.91 26.06 -14.92
C ASN A 80 40.54 27.42 -15.24
N ASN A 81 41.39 27.95 -14.36
CA ASN A 81 42.15 29.16 -14.66
C ASN A 81 43.52 28.78 -15.21
N GLU A 82 43.60 28.57 -16.53
CA GLU A 82 44.86 28.63 -17.27
C GLU A 82 45.12 30.09 -17.65
N GLY A 83 46.10 30.72 -17.01
CA GLY A 83 46.51 32.10 -17.30
C GLY A 83 48.03 32.22 -17.13
N SER A 84 48.71 32.29 -18.27
CA SER A 84 50.16 32.39 -18.44
C SER A 84 50.75 33.77 -18.10
N SER A 85 52.07 33.74 -17.86
CA SER A 85 53.09 34.83 -17.85
C SER A 85 53.27 35.64 -16.57
#